data_AF-C7XU98-F1
#
_entry.id   AF-C7XU98-F1
#
_cell.length_a   1.000
_cell.length_b   1.000
_cell.length_c   1.000
_cell.angle_alpha   90.00
_cell.angle_beta   90.00
_cell.angle_gamma   90.00
#
_symmetry.space_group_name_H-M   'P 1'
#
loop_
_entity.id
_entity.type
_entity.pdbx_description
1 polymer ?
#
loop_
_entity_poly.entity_id
_entity_poly.type
_entity_poly.pdbx_seq_one_letter_code
_entity_poly.pdbx_strand_id
1 'polypeptide(L)'
;MNNFTDGQIKPLPLNSREHYDFRIYDDAEEMRQAIVRRNNEVGLSRILSTSGYPSTLDGGKHYICEGRFKMPWDQYNFTATPWAEIPETINEVGSIYTCQGFDLNYAGIIIGPIFSQKPSSNQLAIHLDKFTDVEAFKKRSDLSDPQEIHALEERMLLNALNVIMKRGVKGTYLYAHDLRLRQTLVQLYHQMIRQNQRNELK
;
A
#
# COMPACT_ATOMS: atom_id res chain seq x y z
N MET A 1 -3.46 2.74 12.92
CA MET A 1 -3.05 3.10 11.54
C MET A 1 -3.60 4.44 11.04
N ASN A 2 -4.71 4.99 11.57
CA ASN A 2 -5.32 6.23 11.04
C ASN A 2 -4.34 7.42 10.93
N ASN A 3 -3.43 7.61 11.89
CA ASN A 3 -2.43 8.69 11.83
C ASN A 3 -1.56 8.67 10.56
N PHE A 4 -1.19 7.49 10.07
CA PHE A 4 -0.34 7.34 8.89
C PHE A 4 -1.07 7.82 7.63
N THR A 5 -2.36 7.52 7.56
CA THR A 5 -3.25 7.94 6.48
C THR A 5 -3.73 9.38 6.64
N ASP A 6 -3.49 10.01 7.79
CA ASP A 6 -3.63 11.46 8.00
C ASP A 6 -2.32 12.21 7.65
N GLY A 7 -1.39 11.54 6.96
CA GLY A 7 -0.11 12.10 6.52
C GLY A 7 0.98 12.16 7.59
N GLN A 8 0.75 11.61 8.79
CA GLN A 8 1.69 11.68 9.92
C GLN A 8 2.36 10.33 10.21
N ILE A 9 3.69 10.31 10.20
CA ILE A 9 4.49 9.12 10.47
C ILE A 9 4.75 9.06 11.99
N LYS A 10 3.89 8.36 12.72
CA LYS A 10 3.97 8.22 14.19
C LYS A 10 4.42 6.81 14.60
N PRO A 11 4.92 6.64 15.85
CA PRO A 11 5.12 5.31 16.42
C PRO A 11 3.90 4.41 16.25
N LEU A 12 4.17 3.15 15.93
CA LEU A 12 3.12 2.15 15.75
C LEU A 12 2.50 1.81 17.12
N PRO A 13 1.17 1.68 17.20
CA PRO A 13 0.51 1.20 18.42
C PRO A 13 1.07 -0.16 18.85
N LEU A 14 1.32 -0.36 20.15
CA LEU A 14 1.88 -1.61 20.67
C LEU A 14 0.99 -2.82 20.39
N ASN A 15 -0.33 -2.62 20.38
CA ASN A 15 -1.33 -3.63 20.06
C ASN A 15 -1.49 -3.90 18.55
N SER A 16 -0.66 -3.31 17.67
CA SER A 16 -0.78 -3.52 16.21
C SER A 16 -0.61 -4.97 15.76
N ARG A 17 -0.14 -5.85 16.67
CA ARG A 17 0.04 -7.28 16.42
C ARG A 17 -0.82 -8.19 17.30
N GLU A 18 -1.70 -7.64 18.13
CA GLU A 18 -2.64 -8.44 18.93
C GLU A 18 -3.72 -9.00 17.99
N HIS A 19 -3.81 -10.34 17.90
CA HIS A 19 -4.73 -11.05 17.01
C HIS A 19 -4.63 -10.68 15.51
N TYR A 20 -3.54 -10.04 15.10
CA TYR A 20 -3.34 -9.54 13.74
C TYR A 20 -1.87 -9.61 13.34
N ASP A 21 -1.53 -10.17 12.19
CA ASP A 21 -0.14 -10.31 11.77
C ASP A 21 0.31 -9.11 10.92
N PHE A 22 0.62 -7.99 11.59
CA PHE A 22 1.16 -6.79 10.94
C PHE A 22 2.69 -6.81 10.85
N ARG A 23 3.25 -6.68 9.64
CA ARG A 23 4.72 -6.68 9.41
C ARG A 23 5.14 -5.57 8.46
N ILE A 24 6.35 -5.05 8.65
CA ILE A 24 7.00 -4.13 7.72
C ILE A 24 8.26 -4.80 7.18
N TYR A 25 8.47 -4.71 5.87
CA TYR A 25 9.58 -5.32 5.15
C TYR A 25 10.49 -4.23 4.52
N ASP A 26 11.79 -4.50 4.50
CA ASP A 26 12.78 -3.68 3.79
C ASP A 26 13.06 -4.20 2.36
N ASP A 27 12.65 -5.45 2.06
CA ASP A 27 12.72 -6.08 0.73
C ASP A 27 11.31 -6.49 0.27
N ALA A 28 10.87 -5.96 -0.88
CA ALA A 28 9.56 -6.25 -1.46
C ALA A 28 9.41 -7.70 -1.93
N GLU A 29 10.49 -8.37 -2.34
CA GLU A 29 10.46 -9.76 -2.76
C GLU A 29 10.27 -10.70 -1.56
N GLU A 30 10.88 -10.39 -0.42
CA GLU A 30 10.63 -11.12 0.83
C GLU A 30 9.16 -10.99 1.28
N MET A 31 8.61 -9.78 1.16
CA MET A 31 7.19 -9.54 1.39
C MET A 31 6.31 -10.37 0.45
N ARG A 32 6.64 -10.41 -0.85
CA ARG A 32 5.91 -11.20 -1.84
C ARG A 32 5.90 -12.67 -1.49
N GLN A 33 7.05 -13.23 -1.17
CA GLN A 33 7.17 -14.62 -0.76
C GLN A 33 6.34 -14.92 0.50
N ALA A 34 6.28 -13.98 1.45
CA ALA A 34 5.41 -14.11 2.62
C ALA A 34 3.93 -14.14 2.24
N ILE A 35 3.48 -13.28 1.32
CA ILE A 35 2.10 -13.28 0.84
C ILE A 35 1.77 -14.58 0.08
N VAL A 36 2.68 -15.09 -0.77
CA VAL A 36 2.48 -16.37 -1.45
C VAL A 36 2.33 -17.52 -0.46
N ARG A 37 3.14 -17.56 0.59
CA ARG A 37 2.98 -18.55 1.68
C ARG A 37 1.60 -18.45 2.33
N ARG A 38 1.16 -17.23 2.69
CA ARG A 38 -0.17 -17.02 3.26
C ARG A 38 -1.30 -17.40 2.30
N ASN A 39 -1.14 -17.13 1.00
CA ASN A 39 -2.11 -17.55 0.00
C ASN A 39 -2.25 -19.08 -0.04
N ASN A 40 -1.14 -19.81 0.06
CA ASN A 40 -1.18 -21.29 0.09
C ASN A 40 -1.80 -21.84 1.38
N GLU A 41 -1.67 -21.12 2.50
CA GLU A 41 -2.21 -21.53 3.80
C GLU A 41 -3.72 -21.24 3.93
N VAL A 42 -4.16 -20.06 3.49
CA VAL A 42 -5.52 -19.56 3.78
C VAL A 42 -6.27 -19.02 2.57
N GLY A 43 -5.67 -18.98 1.38
CA GLY A 43 -6.26 -18.36 0.19
C GLY A 43 -6.42 -16.85 0.32
N LEU A 44 -6.99 -16.21 -0.71
CA LEU A 44 -7.35 -14.78 -0.75
C LEU A 44 -6.28 -13.85 -0.17
N SER A 45 -5.03 -14.11 -0.50
CA SER A 45 -3.92 -13.27 -0.06
C SER A 45 -3.26 -12.68 -1.30
N ARG A 46 -3.20 -11.34 -1.38
CA ARG A 46 -2.77 -10.63 -2.60
C ARG A 46 -1.89 -9.44 -2.26
N ILE A 47 -1.15 -8.98 -3.27
CA ILE A 47 -0.37 -7.75 -3.18
C ILE A 47 -1.15 -6.65 -3.86
N LEU A 48 -1.22 -5.50 -3.20
CA LEU A 48 -1.79 -4.27 -3.70
C LEU A 48 -0.71 -3.16 -3.69
N SER A 49 -0.88 -2.16 -4.53
CA SER A 49 -0.01 -0.98 -4.54
C SER A 49 -0.82 0.30 -4.71
N THR A 50 -0.30 1.38 -4.16
CA THR A 50 -0.69 2.73 -4.61
C THR A 50 -0.04 3.03 -5.97
N SER A 51 -0.56 4.02 -6.70
CA SER A 51 -0.05 4.44 -8.01
C SER A 51 1.35 5.08 -7.92
N GLY A 52 1.91 5.48 -9.05
CA GLY A 52 3.19 6.21 -9.16
C GLY A 52 4.24 5.53 -10.04
N TYR A 53 4.02 4.27 -10.40
CA TYR A 53 4.96 3.56 -11.27
C TYR A 53 4.75 4.00 -12.73
N PRO A 54 5.82 4.24 -13.50
CA PRO A 54 5.69 4.67 -14.89
C PRO A 54 5.09 3.55 -15.75
N SER A 55 4.02 3.87 -16.48
CA SER A 55 3.46 2.98 -17.50
C SER A 55 4.34 3.00 -18.75
N THR A 56 4.58 1.84 -19.35
CA THR A 56 5.17 1.78 -20.70
C THR A 56 4.09 2.16 -21.69
N LEU A 57 4.23 3.34 -22.31
CA LEU A 57 3.28 3.90 -23.29
C LEU A 57 3.08 3.01 -24.53
N ASP A 58 3.94 2.01 -24.75
CA ASP A 58 4.01 1.22 -25.99
C ASP A 58 3.12 -0.05 -25.97
N GLY A 59 2.07 -0.10 -25.17
CA GLY A 59 1.14 -1.25 -25.12
C GLY A 59 1.72 -2.52 -24.48
N GLY A 60 2.87 -2.42 -23.82
CA GLY A 60 3.45 -3.48 -23.00
C GLY A 60 2.77 -3.64 -21.63
N LYS A 61 3.02 -4.78 -20.96
CA LYS A 61 2.59 -4.96 -19.55
C LYS A 61 3.28 -3.90 -18.67
N HIS A 62 2.50 -3.14 -17.92
CA HIS A 62 3.01 -2.26 -16.87
C HIS A 62 3.53 -3.12 -15.70
N TYR A 63 4.72 -2.82 -15.17
CA TYR A 63 5.34 -3.58 -14.08
C TYR A 63 5.65 -2.69 -12.88
N ILE A 64 5.47 -3.25 -11.69
CA ILE A 64 6.04 -2.74 -10.45
C ILE A 64 7.40 -3.39 -10.26
N CYS A 65 8.42 -2.57 -10.03
CA CYS A 65 9.80 -3.01 -9.83
C CYS A 65 10.35 -2.41 -8.53
N GLU A 66 10.79 -3.28 -7.61
CA GLU A 66 11.34 -2.90 -6.29
C GLU A 66 12.52 -3.81 -5.93
N GLY A 67 13.73 -3.39 -6.29
CA GLY A 67 14.92 -4.25 -6.15
C GLY A 67 14.77 -5.53 -7.00
N ARG A 68 14.66 -6.68 -6.32
CA ARG A 68 14.44 -8.00 -6.97
C ARG A 68 12.97 -8.29 -7.27
N PHE A 69 12.05 -7.57 -6.63
CA PHE A 69 10.64 -7.72 -6.88
C PHE A 69 10.31 -7.16 -8.27
N LYS A 70 9.63 -7.97 -9.08
CA LYS A 70 9.08 -7.55 -10.37
C LYS A 70 7.78 -8.30 -10.65
N MET A 71 6.67 -7.59 -10.68
CA MET A 71 5.35 -8.15 -10.96
C MET A 71 4.54 -7.23 -11.88
N PRO A 72 3.75 -7.78 -12.81
CA PRO A 72 2.85 -6.98 -13.61
C PRO A 72 1.82 -6.29 -12.72
N TRP A 73 1.53 -5.03 -13.02
CA TRP A 73 0.35 -4.34 -12.51
C TRP A 73 -0.90 -5.02 -13.06
N ASP A 74 -1.98 -4.99 -12.28
CA ASP A 74 -3.25 -5.61 -12.67
C ASP A 74 -3.71 -5.12 -14.05
N GLN A 75 -4.20 -6.04 -14.85
CA GLN A 75 -4.97 -5.69 -16.02
C GLN A 75 -6.42 -5.70 -15.58
N TYR A 76 -6.90 -4.59 -15.00
CA TYR A 76 -8.28 -4.49 -14.55
C TYR A 76 -9.23 -4.83 -15.70
N ASN A 77 -9.74 -6.05 -15.68
CA ASN A 77 -10.74 -6.55 -16.62
C ASN A 77 -11.98 -6.82 -15.79
N PHE A 78 -13.10 -6.16 -16.14
CA PHE A 78 -14.40 -6.50 -15.56
C PHE A 78 -14.73 -7.95 -15.91
N THR A 79 -14.54 -8.83 -14.94
CA THR A 79 -14.88 -10.24 -15.01
C THR A 79 -15.97 -10.54 -13.97
N ALA A 80 -16.72 -11.61 -14.17
CA ALA A 80 -17.74 -12.03 -13.20
C ALA A 80 -17.12 -12.46 -11.85
N THR A 81 -15.89 -12.95 -11.88
CA THR A 81 -15.13 -13.37 -10.70
C THR A 81 -14.29 -12.21 -10.18
N PRO A 82 -14.38 -11.85 -8.88
CA PRO A 82 -13.51 -10.84 -8.30
C PRO A 82 -12.02 -11.13 -8.55
N TRP A 83 -11.23 -10.10 -8.88
CA TRP A 83 -9.82 -10.23 -9.24
C TRP A 83 -9.01 -11.07 -8.22
N ALA A 84 -9.24 -10.89 -6.91
CA ALA A 84 -8.51 -11.62 -5.89
C ALA A 84 -8.90 -13.10 -5.75
N GLU A 85 -10.05 -13.51 -6.30
CA GLU A 85 -10.48 -14.91 -6.31
C GLU A 85 -9.85 -15.70 -7.46
N ILE A 86 -9.40 -15.02 -8.52
CA ILE A 86 -8.72 -15.64 -9.65
C ILE A 86 -7.34 -16.13 -9.18
N PRO A 87 -7.00 -17.43 -9.28
CA PRO A 87 -5.73 -17.96 -8.77
C PRO A 87 -4.49 -17.30 -9.38
N GLU A 88 -4.53 -16.99 -10.68
CA GLU A 88 -3.40 -16.45 -11.45
C GLU A 88 -2.97 -15.05 -10.96
N THR A 89 -3.89 -14.29 -10.36
CA THR A 89 -3.65 -12.92 -9.89
C THR A 89 -2.76 -12.85 -8.65
N ILE A 90 -2.40 -13.99 -8.05
CA ILE A 90 -1.27 -14.05 -7.09
C ILE A 90 0.05 -13.58 -7.72
N ASN A 91 0.15 -13.64 -9.06
CA ASN A 91 1.31 -13.20 -9.82
C ASN A 91 1.15 -11.76 -10.37
N GLU A 92 0.18 -11.00 -9.87
CA GLU A 92 -0.07 -9.60 -10.23
C GLU A 92 -0.08 -8.70 -8.98
N VAL A 93 0.04 -7.39 -9.20
CA VAL A 93 -0.19 -6.39 -8.15
C VAL A 93 -1.46 -5.62 -8.44
N GLY A 94 -2.40 -5.68 -7.50
CA GLY A 94 -3.69 -5.02 -7.61
C GLY A 94 -3.65 -3.54 -7.23
N SER A 95 -4.53 -2.77 -7.84
CA SER A 95 -4.87 -1.40 -7.47
C SER A 95 -5.99 -1.34 -6.43
N ILE A 96 -6.32 -0.14 -5.95
CA ILE A 96 -7.52 0.08 -5.14
C ILE A 96 -8.80 -0.40 -5.83
N TYR A 97 -8.86 -0.31 -7.16
CA TYR A 97 -10.03 -0.70 -7.95
C TYR A 97 -10.24 -2.21 -7.98
N THR A 98 -9.17 -3.00 -8.01
CA THR A 98 -9.25 -4.48 -7.99
C THR A 98 -9.68 -5.05 -6.66
N CYS A 99 -9.47 -4.33 -5.55
CA CYS A 99 -9.83 -4.76 -4.20
C CYS A 99 -11.09 -4.05 -3.65
N GLN A 100 -11.83 -3.36 -4.52
CA GLN A 100 -13.03 -2.65 -4.11
C GLN A 100 -14.16 -3.65 -3.80
N GLY A 101 -14.69 -3.60 -2.59
CA GLY A 101 -15.88 -4.35 -2.20
C GLY A 101 -15.65 -5.73 -1.61
N PHE A 102 -14.41 -6.15 -1.37
CA PHE A 102 -14.11 -7.38 -0.62
C PHE A 102 -12.82 -7.26 0.19
N ASP A 103 -12.69 -8.10 1.22
CA ASP A 103 -11.51 -8.16 2.06
C ASP A 103 -10.61 -9.37 1.71
N LEU A 104 -9.32 -9.24 1.99
CA LEU A 104 -8.29 -10.25 1.78
C LEU A 104 -7.94 -10.91 3.12
N ASN A 105 -7.61 -12.20 3.12
CA ASN A 105 -7.03 -12.82 4.31
C ASN A 105 -5.73 -12.13 4.71
N TYR A 106 -4.82 -11.95 3.75
CA TYR A 106 -3.59 -11.17 3.92
C TYR A 106 -3.41 -10.18 2.77
N ALA A 107 -3.06 -8.95 3.11
CA ALA A 107 -2.73 -7.93 2.12
C ALA A 107 -1.23 -7.59 2.20
N GLY A 108 -0.51 -7.72 1.10
CA GLY A 108 0.81 -7.10 0.93
C GLY A 108 0.61 -5.73 0.30
N ILE A 109 1.04 -4.66 0.94
CA ILE A 109 0.85 -3.30 0.48
C ILE A 109 2.20 -2.69 0.11
N ILE A 110 2.32 -2.28 -1.14
CA ILE A 110 3.41 -1.45 -1.63
C ILE A 110 2.95 0.02 -1.62
N ILE A 111 3.57 0.84 -0.79
CA ILE A 111 3.41 2.29 -0.84
C ILE A 111 4.27 2.78 -2.01
N GLY A 112 3.60 3.04 -3.13
CA GLY A 112 4.21 3.40 -4.40
C GLY A 112 4.72 4.85 -4.50
N PRO A 113 5.28 5.24 -5.66
CA PRO A 113 6.07 6.47 -5.82
C PRO A 113 5.35 7.79 -5.59
N ILE A 114 4.01 7.79 -5.58
CA ILE A 114 3.22 8.98 -5.23
C ILE A 114 3.39 9.40 -3.77
N PHE A 115 3.89 8.53 -2.89
CA PHE A 115 4.16 8.85 -1.49
C PHE A 115 5.65 8.82 -1.19
N SER A 116 6.13 9.83 -0.48
CA SER A 116 7.47 9.82 0.12
C SER A 116 7.43 10.42 1.52
N GLN A 117 8.55 10.34 2.25
CA GLN A 117 8.71 11.09 3.48
C GLN A 117 9.33 12.47 3.19
N LYS A 118 8.71 13.54 3.70
CA LYS A 118 9.27 14.91 3.64
C LYS A 118 10.63 14.94 4.36
N PRO A 119 11.67 15.57 3.79
CA PRO A 119 12.97 15.68 4.44
C PRO A 119 12.86 16.29 5.84
N SER A 120 13.63 15.74 6.78
CA SER A 120 13.71 16.24 8.17
C SER A 120 12.37 16.35 8.92
N SER A 121 11.34 15.63 8.48
CA SER A 121 10.05 15.59 9.16
C SER A 121 9.44 14.19 9.13
N ASN A 122 8.49 13.95 10.03
CA ASN A 122 7.70 12.73 10.08
C ASN A 122 6.34 12.92 9.40
N GLN A 123 6.38 13.48 8.18
CA GLN A 123 5.21 13.73 7.36
C GLN A 123 5.35 13.08 5.99
N LEU A 124 4.24 12.57 5.47
CA LEU A 124 4.15 12.16 4.07
C LEU A 124 4.16 13.39 3.16
N ALA A 125 4.86 13.27 2.05
CA ALA A 125 4.70 14.10 0.86
C ALA A 125 3.94 13.30 -0.19
N ILE A 126 3.09 13.99 -0.95
CA ILE A 126 2.29 13.42 -2.02
C ILE A 126 2.73 14.06 -3.33
N HIS A 127 3.01 13.23 -4.33
CA HIS A 127 3.52 13.64 -5.63
C HIS A 127 2.42 13.42 -6.68
N LEU A 128 1.55 14.41 -6.84
CA LEU A 128 0.43 14.36 -7.79
C LEU A 128 0.90 14.25 -9.25
N ASP A 129 2.09 14.79 -9.55
CA ASP A 129 2.77 14.69 -10.86
C ASP A 129 3.11 13.24 -11.26
N LYS A 130 3.21 12.34 -10.29
CA LYS A 130 3.47 10.92 -10.52
C LYS A 130 2.20 10.09 -10.62
N PHE A 131 1.04 10.67 -10.33
CA PHE A 131 -0.21 9.93 -10.37
C PHE A 131 -0.60 9.64 -11.82
N THR A 132 -0.77 8.35 -12.13
CA THR A 132 -0.91 7.89 -13.52
C THR A 132 -2.34 7.89 -14.04
N ASP A 133 -3.35 7.97 -13.15
CA ASP A 133 -4.77 7.90 -13.49
C ASP A 133 -5.45 9.26 -13.26
N VAL A 134 -5.00 10.29 -13.97
CA VAL A 134 -5.47 11.68 -13.81
C VAL A 134 -6.99 11.82 -14.00
N GLU A 135 -7.63 10.91 -14.74
CA GLU A 135 -9.09 10.86 -14.93
C GLU A 135 -9.85 10.48 -13.64
N ALA A 136 -9.18 9.86 -12.66
CA ALA A 136 -9.75 9.62 -11.34
C ALA A 136 -10.08 10.93 -10.59
N PHE A 137 -9.39 12.02 -10.93
CA PHE A 137 -9.71 13.37 -10.46
C PHE A 137 -10.72 14.04 -11.40
N LYS A 138 -11.88 13.41 -11.62
CA LYS A 138 -12.97 14.07 -12.38
C LYS A 138 -13.25 15.43 -11.75
N LYS A 139 -13.17 16.49 -12.58
CA LYS A 139 -13.40 17.87 -12.17
C LYS A 139 -14.76 17.98 -11.50
N ARG A 140 -14.73 18.18 -10.19
CA ARG A 140 -15.85 18.72 -9.44
C ARG A 140 -16.13 20.11 -9.97
N SER A 141 -17.20 20.26 -10.75
CA SER A 141 -17.61 21.54 -11.34
C SER A 141 -17.94 22.61 -10.29
N ASP A 142 -18.10 22.20 -9.03
CA ASP A 142 -18.31 23.02 -7.84
C ASP A 142 -17.02 23.61 -7.25
N LEU A 143 -15.82 23.17 -7.67
CA LEU A 143 -14.55 23.67 -7.16
C LEU A 143 -13.77 24.41 -8.26
N SER A 144 -13.42 25.67 -7.99
CA SER A 144 -12.65 26.51 -8.91
C SER A 144 -11.30 26.98 -8.35
N ASP A 145 -11.08 26.89 -7.04
CA ASP A 145 -9.81 27.26 -6.42
C ASP A 145 -8.75 26.15 -6.62
N PRO A 146 -7.63 26.42 -7.30
CA PRO A 146 -6.55 25.46 -7.47
C PRO A 146 -6.00 24.88 -6.16
N GLN A 147 -5.99 25.64 -5.06
CA GLN A 147 -5.49 25.16 -3.77
C GLN A 147 -6.45 24.14 -3.14
N GLU A 148 -7.75 24.41 -3.22
CA GLU A 148 -8.77 23.47 -2.73
C GLU A 148 -8.80 22.17 -3.54
N ILE A 149 -8.62 22.28 -4.86
CA ILE A 149 -8.50 21.11 -5.75
C ILE A 149 -7.28 20.26 -5.35
N HIS A 150 -6.11 20.88 -5.20
CA HIS A 150 -4.89 20.18 -4.80
C HIS A 150 -5.05 19.45 -3.45
N ALA A 151 -5.61 20.13 -2.44
CA ALA A 151 -5.85 19.54 -1.13
C ALA A 151 -6.87 18.38 -1.17
N LEU A 152 -7.88 18.47 -2.04
CA LEU A 152 -8.84 17.38 -2.27
C LEU A 152 -8.16 16.17 -2.90
N GLU A 153 -7.34 16.37 -3.93
CA GLU A 153 -6.60 15.31 -4.61
C GLU A 153 -5.63 14.59 -3.67
N GLU A 154 -4.87 15.33 -2.87
CA GLU A 154 -4.01 14.78 -1.81
C GLU A 154 -4.83 13.91 -0.83
N ARG A 155 -5.99 14.41 -0.41
CA ARG A 155 -6.87 13.68 0.51
C ARG A 155 -7.45 12.42 -0.13
N MET A 156 -7.78 12.45 -1.43
CA MET A 156 -8.24 11.27 -2.16
C MET A 156 -7.17 10.17 -2.19
N LEU A 157 -5.91 10.53 -2.43
CA LEU A 157 -4.80 9.56 -2.43
C LEU A 157 -4.53 8.99 -1.04
N LEU A 158 -4.57 9.82 0.02
CA LEU A 158 -4.47 9.35 1.40
C LEU A 158 -5.61 8.41 1.80
N ASN A 159 -6.83 8.72 1.37
CA ASN A 159 -7.98 7.84 1.56
C ASN A 159 -7.79 6.52 0.83
N ALA A 160 -7.26 6.54 -0.40
CA ALA A 160 -6.99 5.32 -1.15
C ALA A 160 -5.96 4.43 -0.42
N LEU A 161 -4.88 5.02 0.10
CA LEU A 161 -3.91 4.35 0.95
C LEU A 161 -4.59 3.75 2.20
N ASN A 162 -5.46 4.50 2.88
CA ASN A 162 -6.19 4.02 4.06
C ASN A 162 -7.08 2.80 3.75
N VAL A 163 -7.75 2.83 2.61
CA VAL A 163 -8.61 1.72 2.16
C VAL A 163 -7.79 0.46 1.98
N ILE A 164 -6.72 0.49 1.18
CA ILE A 164 -5.94 -0.72 0.90
C ILE A 164 -5.24 -1.27 2.15
N MET A 165 -4.78 -0.39 3.05
CA MET A 165 -4.14 -0.78 4.33
C MET A 165 -5.07 -1.55 5.26
N LYS A 166 -6.39 -1.43 5.07
CA LYS A 166 -7.42 -2.08 5.89
C LYS A 166 -8.00 -3.34 5.25
N ARG A 167 -7.53 -3.74 4.06
CA ARG A 167 -8.08 -4.90 3.34
C ARG A 167 -7.67 -6.24 3.92
N GLY A 168 -6.57 -6.34 4.65
CA GLY A 168 -6.15 -7.60 5.27
C GLY A 168 -6.93 -7.88 6.55
N VAL A 169 -7.64 -9.02 6.64
CA VAL A 169 -8.40 -9.42 7.85
C VAL A 169 -7.54 -10.16 8.88
N LYS A 170 -6.59 -10.99 8.43
CA LYS A 170 -5.67 -11.74 9.32
C LYS A 170 -4.33 -11.03 9.47
N GLY A 171 -3.92 -10.24 8.48
CA GLY A 171 -2.67 -9.50 8.54
C GLY A 171 -2.44 -8.59 7.33
N THR A 172 -1.58 -7.59 7.55
CA THR A 172 -1.10 -6.67 6.51
C THR A 172 0.41 -6.61 6.56
N TYR A 173 1.04 -6.79 5.41
CA TYR A 173 2.48 -6.68 5.20
C TYR A 173 2.76 -5.42 4.40
N LEU A 174 3.72 -4.62 4.84
CA LEU A 174 3.95 -3.29 4.28
C LEU A 174 5.38 -3.13 3.76
N TYR A 175 5.52 -2.53 2.59
CA TYR A 175 6.77 -2.07 2.00
C TYR A 175 6.56 -0.66 1.43
N ALA A 176 7.60 0.17 1.41
CA ALA A 176 7.54 1.51 0.82
C ALA A 176 8.62 1.70 -0.26
N HIS A 177 8.21 2.30 -1.38
CA HIS A 177 9.08 2.67 -2.49
C HIS A 177 10.14 3.70 -2.06
N ASP A 178 9.71 4.78 -1.40
CA ASP A 178 10.62 5.82 -0.92
C ASP A 178 11.56 5.27 0.16
N LEU A 179 12.86 5.35 -0.09
CA LEU A 179 13.88 4.78 0.78
C LEU A 179 13.80 5.36 2.21
N ARG A 180 13.60 6.67 2.33
CA ARG A 180 13.52 7.35 3.64
C ARG A 180 12.29 6.87 4.41
N LEU A 181 11.12 6.87 3.76
CA LEU A 181 9.90 6.35 4.33
C LEU A 181 10.05 4.89 4.78
N ARG A 182 10.63 4.04 3.93
CA ARG A 182 10.88 2.62 4.22
C ARG A 182 11.74 2.45 5.47
N GLN A 183 12.87 3.14 5.52
CA GLN A 183 13.78 3.10 6.67
C GLN A 183 13.09 3.56 7.97
N THR A 184 12.34 4.66 7.93
CA THR A 184 11.59 5.15 9.09
C THR A 184 10.56 4.13 9.56
N LEU A 185 9.78 3.53 8.64
CA LEU A 185 8.77 2.53 8.98
C LEU A 185 9.40 1.28 9.60
N VAL A 186 10.50 0.77 9.03
CA VAL A 186 11.25 -0.38 9.56
C VAL A 186 11.79 -0.07 10.96
N GLN A 187 12.34 1.12 11.18
CA GLN A 187 12.84 1.54 12.50
C GLN A 187 11.71 1.58 13.54
N LEU A 188 10.57 2.19 13.21
CA LEU A 188 9.39 2.25 14.09
C LEU A 188 8.84 0.85 14.40
N TYR A 189 8.84 -0.04 13.41
CA TYR A 189 8.46 -1.44 13.59
C TYR A 189 9.37 -2.16 14.58
N HIS A 190 10.69 -2.06 14.40
CA HIS A 190 11.65 -2.69 15.31
C HIS A 190 11.59 -2.10 16.71
N GLN A 191 11.33 -0.79 16.85
CA GLN A 191 11.11 -0.16 18.15
C GLN A 191 9.88 -0.72 18.86
N MET A 192 8.75 -0.83 18.15
CA MET A 192 7.50 -1.41 18.67
C MET A 192 7.70 -2.87 19.12
N ILE A 193 8.36 -3.71 18.30
CA ILE A 193 8.62 -5.11 18.64
C ILE A 193 9.47 -5.23 19.92
N ARG A 194 10.54 -4.45 20.04
CA ARG A 194 11.37 -4.44 21.27
C ARG A 194 10.61 -3.98 22.50
N GLN A 195 9.66 -3.06 22.35
CA GLN A 195 8.83 -2.58 23.46
C GLN A 195 7.84 -3.66 23.91
N ASN A 196 7.20 -4.37 22.98
CA ASN A 196 6.29 -5.48 23.32
C ASN A 196 7.01 -6.59 24.08
N GLN A 197 8.18 -7.02 23.61
CA GLN A 197 8.99 -8.05 24.30
C GLN A 197 9.37 -7.65 25.72
N ARG A 198 9.66 -6.37 25.97
CA ARG A 198 9.95 -5.86 27.32
C ARG A 198 8.74 -5.85 28.24
N ASN A 199 7.54 -5.71 27.70
CA ASN A 199 6.31 -5.67 28.48
C ASN A 199 5.81 -7.09 28.82
N GLU A 200 6.07 -8.09 27.97
CA GLU A 200 5.75 -9.50 28.25
C GLU A 200 6.65 -10.13 29.33
N LEU A 201 7.84 -9.54 29.57
CA LEU A 201 8.81 -9.99 30.58
C LEU A 201 8.63 -9.33 31.97
N LYS A 202 7.62 -8.46 32.13
CA LYS A 202 7.28 -7.78 33.38
C LYS A 202 5.98 -8.32 33.94
#